data_AF-A0A7V5VYZ0-F1
#
_entry.id   AF-A0A7V5VYZ0-F1
#
_cell.length_a   1.000
_cell.length_b   1.000
_cell.length_c   1.000
_cell.angle_alpha   90.00
_cell.angle_beta   90.00
_cell.angle_gamma   90.00
#
_symmetry.space_group_name_H-M   'P 1'
#
loop_
_entity.id
_entity.type
_entity.pdbx_description
1 polymer ?
#
loop_
_entity_poly.entity_id
_entity_poly.type
_entity_poly.pdbx_seq_one_letter_code
_entity_poly.pdbx_strand_id
1 'polypeptide(L)'
;MNDENELYCPECGALISSELVELLKRNKKVYCERCGLSIEYSIYKNAIESKSEKTIQKESHISVHELKVKSQDLEKTQSNRDQTTITVQKHNKVPDKNIIDLEKAIKFFNDLNKSPLLYIIIIAVTIGRLIGLAPSFNAIVFIDTIITLIVFLLVLSKISSIVSSEIPAHQYNNLGIELIIYGGIASSIFGLGVIILIEGVLILILNLIKRYNEVYDLNLIDNQDQYNKYKYITLEFNSRAIHVLKDNLVYATFLLLILSIRMIYVDISGDQIINVSELVFFFIGWIFYSYIKRRIVYGLKNITYDKISENLMIGTIIFSAICLANGVGILTLILCVLIMIQKLHLNEVKKQVDELESEYQVQTSSVTLNENIKNVDNTRSQIQESKSSVQQNNEKNLSQPEEIQLINSLNQQDLKEKSKSSKNDKPKEEQLNLYLNKIFTVLSGEIRQKILQLNISEEEKNSILEEFVYLTEEQQQKYLEELESLNKEISSNFIEKVMKSDLNEKDKNYIIKTIQYMNPDTQKEFLHYIFQTDDIQPK
;
A
#
# COMPACT_ATOMS: atom_id res chain seq x y z
N MET A 1 -37.13 -14.84 -8.92
CA MET A 1 -36.88 -13.68 -9.78
C MET A 1 -35.46 -13.26 -9.46
N ASN A 2 -34.53 -13.37 -10.42
CA ASN A 2 -33.14 -12.98 -10.19
C ASN A 2 -33.07 -11.45 -10.24
N ASP A 3 -32.51 -10.83 -9.20
CA ASP A 3 -32.31 -9.39 -9.12
C ASP A 3 -31.19 -8.94 -10.08
N GLU A 4 -31.50 -8.87 -11.37
CA GLU A 4 -30.59 -8.35 -12.42
C GLU A 4 -30.31 -6.84 -12.32
N ASN A 5 -30.69 -6.18 -11.21
CA ASN A 5 -30.60 -4.73 -11.04
C ASN A 5 -29.68 -4.27 -9.91
N GLU A 6 -28.99 -5.17 -9.21
CA GLU A 6 -28.04 -4.77 -8.16
C GLU A 6 -26.71 -4.29 -8.78
N LEU A 7 -26.43 -2.99 -8.63
CA LEU A 7 -25.13 -2.41 -8.97
C LEU A 7 -24.30 -2.20 -7.71
N TYR A 8 -23.00 -2.47 -7.77
CA TYR A 8 -22.07 -2.35 -6.65
C TYR A 8 -20.93 -1.39 -7.00
N CYS A 9 -20.65 -0.41 -6.15
CA CYS A 9 -19.60 0.61 -6.34
C CYS A 9 -18.25 -0.03 -6.68
N PRO A 10 -17.52 0.45 -7.72
CA PRO A 10 -16.28 -0.19 -8.16
C PRO A 10 -15.10 0.01 -7.21
N GLU A 11 -15.15 1.01 -6.34
CA GLU A 11 -14.06 1.32 -5.40
C GLU A 11 -14.26 0.62 -4.05
N CYS A 12 -15.45 0.72 -3.45
CA CYS A 12 -15.69 0.17 -2.10
C CYS A 12 -16.60 -1.07 -2.06
N GLY A 13 -17.13 -1.51 -3.19
CA GLY A 13 -18.03 -2.67 -3.27
C GLY A 13 -19.41 -2.49 -2.63
N ALA A 14 -19.78 -1.28 -2.19
CA ALA A 14 -21.10 -1.02 -1.61
C ALA A 14 -22.23 -1.18 -2.64
N LEU A 15 -23.35 -1.79 -2.23
CA LEU A 15 -24.56 -1.85 -3.05
C LEU A 15 -25.09 -0.43 -3.29
N ILE A 16 -25.35 -0.08 -4.54
CA ILE A 16 -25.93 1.19 -4.94
C ILE A 16 -27.45 1.07 -4.81
N SER A 17 -28.07 2.00 -4.08
CA SER A 17 -29.52 2.04 -3.90
C SER A 17 -30.26 2.08 -5.24
N SER A 18 -31.43 1.42 -5.31
CA SER A 18 -32.21 1.30 -6.55
C SER A 18 -32.56 2.66 -7.19
N GLU A 19 -32.76 3.69 -6.37
CA GLU A 19 -32.99 5.06 -6.82
C GLU A 19 -31.78 5.65 -7.56
N LEU A 20 -30.57 5.47 -7.02
CA LEU A 20 -29.34 5.89 -7.67
C LEU A 20 -29.05 5.07 -8.94
N VAL A 21 -29.43 3.79 -8.97
CA VAL A 21 -29.37 2.96 -10.18
C VAL A 21 -30.29 3.51 -11.29
N GLU A 22 -31.50 3.97 -10.96
CA GLU A 22 -32.37 4.61 -11.94
C GLU A 22 -31.80 5.94 -12.47
N LEU A 23 -31.18 6.75 -11.60
CA LEU A 23 -30.52 7.99 -12.00
C LEU A 23 -29.33 7.71 -12.93
N LEU A 24 -28.53 6.68 -12.63
CA LEU A 24 -27.46 6.20 -13.50
C LEU A 24 -27.99 5.79 -14.88
N LYS A 25 -29.07 4.99 -14.93
CA LYS A 25 -29.72 4.60 -16.21
C LYS A 25 -30.19 5.79 -17.04
N ARG A 26 -30.45 6.95 -16.42
CA ARG A 26 -30.80 8.23 -17.08
C ARG A 26 -29.57 9.09 -17.42
N ASN A 27 -28.36 8.52 -17.42
CA ASN A 27 -27.08 9.22 -17.61
C ASN A 27 -26.86 10.40 -16.64
N LYS A 28 -27.41 10.33 -15.42
CA LYS A 28 -27.07 11.28 -14.36
C LYS A 28 -25.87 10.77 -13.58
N LYS A 29 -24.97 11.70 -13.24
CA LYS A 29 -23.83 11.46 -12.37
C LYS A 29 -24.35 11.24 -10.95
N VAL A 30 -24.03 10.09 -10.35
CA VAL A 30 -24.36 9.79 -8.95
C VAL A 30 -23.09 9.63 -8.15
N TYR A 31 -23.17 9.75 -6.84
CA TYR A 31 -22.03 9.56 -5.95
C TYR A 31 -22.29 8.33 -5.08
N CYS A 32 -21.28 7.50 -4.87
CA CYS A 32 -21.40 6.36 -3.98
C CYS A 32 -21.66 6.87 -2.55
N GLU A 33 -22.75 6.41 -1.95
CA GLU A 33 -23.14 6.80 -0.58
C GLU A 33 -22.09 6.39 0.48
N ARG A 34 -21.22 5.42 0.18
CA ARG A 34 -20.18 4.94 1.10
C ARG A 34 -18.82 5.61 0.94
N CYS A 35 -18.34 5.80 -0.28
CA CYS A 35 -16.98 6.31 -0.53
C CYS A 35 -16.94 7.67 -1.24
N GLY A 36 -18.09 8.24 -1.61
CA GLY A 36 -18.15 9.52 -2.32
C GLY A 36 -17.66 9.45 -3.78
N LEU A 37 -17.28 8.28 -4.29
CA LEU A 37 -16.86 8.15 -5.68
C LEU A 37 -17.96 8.60 -6.63
N SER A 38 -17.61 9.51 -7.53
CA SER A 38 -18.45 9.88 -8.66
C SER A 38 -18.59 8.70 -9.63
N ILE A 39 -19.81 8.24 -9.85
CA ILE A 39 -20.14 7.15 -10.76
C ILE A 39 -20.89 7.71 -11.97
N GLU A 40 -20.39 7.38 -13.17
CA GLU A 40 -21.05 7.64 -14.44
C GLU A 40 -21.45 6.33 -15.12
N TYR A 41 -22.62 6.31 -15.77
CA TYR A 41 -23.18 5.11 -16.41
C TYR A 41 -22.28 4.53 -17.51
N SER A 42 -21.53 5.38 -18.20
CA SER A 42 -20.55 4.99 -19.23
C SER A 42 -19.47 4.04 -18.68
N ILE A 43 -19.06 4.22 -17.43
CA ILE A 43 -18.07 3.37 -16.74
C ILE A 43 -18.68 1.99 -16.45
N TYR A 44 -19.97 1.94 -16.05
CA TYR A 44 -20.68 0.70 -15.75
C TYR A 44 -21.08 -0.10 -16.98
N LYS A 45 -21.56 0.55 -18.05
CA LYS A 45 -21.97 -0.12 -19.29
C LYS A 45 -20.84 -1.00 -19.83
N ASN A 46 -19.62 -0.48 -19.83
CA ASN A 46 -18.43 -1.21 -20.25
C ASN A 46 -18.11 -2.40 -19.31
N ALA A 47 -18.35 -2.26 -18.00
CA ALA A 47 -18.10 -3.32 -17.02
C ALA A 47 -19.13 -4.46 -17.13
N ILE A 48 -20.40 -4.14 -17.39
CA ILE A 48 -21.49 -5.13 -17.57
C ILE A 48 -21.31 -5.88 -18.89
N GLU A 49 -21.03 -5.18 -19.99
CA GLU A 49 -20.78 -5.78 -21.31
C GLU A 49 -19.54 -6.70 -21.29
N SER A 50 -18.50 -6.36 -20.50
CA SER A 50 -17.32 -7.22 -20.34
C SER A 50 -17.53 -8.47 -19.50
N LYS A 51 -18.58 -8.50 -18.65
CA LYS A 51 -18.95 -9.67 -17.83
C LYS A 51 -19.82 -10.65 -18.61
N SER A 52 -20.76 -10.17 -19.44
CA SER A 52 -21.61 -11.05 -20.25
C SER A 52 -20.81 -11.86 -21.28
N GLU A 53 -19.74 -11.30 -21.86
CA GLU A 53 -18.82 -12.04 -22.74
C GLU A 53 -18.01 -13.13 -22.03
N LYS A 54 -17.74 -12.97 -20.72
CA LYS A 54 -17.00 -13.97 -19.93
C LYS A 54 -17.88 -15.13 -19.44
N THR A 55 -19.16 -14.90 -19.18
CA THR A 55 -20.08 -15.95 -18.73
C THR A 55 -20.37 -16.95 -19.85
N ILE A 56 -20.44 -16.49 -21.11
CA ILE A 56 -20.68 -17.35 -22.28
C ILE A 56 -19.51 -18.32 -22.55
N GLN A 57 -18.28 -18.00 -22.11
CA GLN A 57 -17.12 -18.88 -22.27
C GLN A 57 -16.88 -19.85 -21.11
N LYS A 58 -17.53 -19.66 -19.96
CA LYS A 58 -17.24 -20.44 -18.73
C LYS A 58 -18.22 -21.60 -18.49
N GLU A 59 -19.35 -21.65 -19.20
CA GLU A 59 -20.34 -22.73 -19.08
C GLU A 59 -20.05 -23.96 -19.95
N SER A 60 -18.99 -23.96 -20.78
CA SER A 60 -18.67 -25.10 -21.65
C SER A 60 -17.69 -26.12 -21.07
N HIS A 61 -17.14 -25.93 -19.86
CA HIS A 61 -16.07 -26.80 -19.36
C HIS A 61 -16.01 -26.93 -17.83
N ILE A 62 -17.01 -27.54 -17.18
CA ILE A 62 -16.80 -28.19 -15.87
C ILE A 62 -17.64 -29.47 -15.80
N SER A 63 -16.99 -30.63 -16.00
CA SER A 63 -17.52 -31.95 -15.67
C SER A 63 -17.03 -32.42 -14.30
N VAL A 64 -17.95 -33.04 -13.58
CA VAL A 64 -17.89 -33.58 -12.22
C VAL A 64 -16.81 -34.67 -12.06
N HIS A 65 -15.86 -34.50 -11.12
CA HIS A 65 -15.27 -35.61 -10.38
C HIS A 65 -14.54 -35.16 -9.09
N GLU A 66 -14.68 -36.00 -8.06
CA GLU A 66 -13.87 -36.08 -6.82
C GLU A 66 -14.24 -35.23 -5.60
N LEU A 67 -15.27 -35.71 -4.89
CA LEU A 67 -15.35 -35.68 -3.43
C LEU A 67 -15.39 -37.13 -2.92
N LYS A 68 -14.27 -37.63 -2.38
CA LYS A 68 -14.23 -38.65 -1.33
C LYS A 68 -12.79 -38.83 -0.84
N VAL A 69 -12.67 -39.15 0.45
CA VAL A 69 -11.46 -39.55 1.19
C VAL A 69 -10.72 -38.41 1.92
N LYS A 70 -11.15 -38.12 3.16
CA LYS A 70 -10.32 -38.17 4.38
C LYS A 70 -11.09 -37.61 5.59
N SER A 71 -11.64 -38.50 6.41
CA SER A 71 -12.26 -38.14 7.70
C SER A 71 -12.02 -39.19 8.80
N GLN A 72 -10.87 -39.89 8.77
CA GLN A 72 -10.59 -40.96 9.76
C GLN A 72 -9.25 -40.88 10.53
N ASP A 73 -8.46 -39.81 10.38
CA ASP A 73 -7.15 -39.71 11.07
C ASP A 73 -7.06 -38.60 12.14
N LEU A 74 -8.17 -38.03 12.60
CA LEU A 74 -8.17 -36.84 13.47
C LEU A 74 -8.33 -37.10 14.98
N GLU A 75 -8.44 -38.35 15.44
CA GLU A 75 -8.70 -38.65 16.87
C GLU A 75 -7.49 -39.10 17.70
N LYS A 76 -6.25 -39.09 17.16
CA LYS A 76 -5.05 -39.55 17.91
C LYS A 76 -4.02 -38.48 18.28
N THR A 77 -4.29 -37.19 18.06
CA THR A 77 -3.28 -36.13 18.28
C THR A 77 -3.70 -35.05 19.29
N GLN A 78 -4.61 -35.36 20.23
CA GLN A 78 -5.11 -34.39 21.22
C GLN A 78 -4.50 -34.50 22.64
N SER A 79 -3.56 -35.40 22.89
CA SER A 79 -3.06 -35.66 24.26
C SER A 79 -1.70 -35.02 24.64
N ASN A 80 -1.11 -34.15 23.82
CA ASN A 80 0.24 -33.62 24.07
C ASN A 80 0.40 -32.11 23.81
N ARG A 81 -0.67 -31.32 24.00
CA ARG A 81 -0.71 -29.91 23.60
C ARG A 81 -0.81 -28.94 24.78
N ASP A 82 0.01 -29.15 25.80
CA ASP A 82 0.26 -28.15 26.83
C ASP A 82 1.72 -27.70 26.73
N GLN A 83 1.93 -26.38 26.54
CA GLN A 83 3.20 -25.63 26.66
C GLN A 83 4.15 -25.53 25.45
N THR A 84 3.66 -25.36 24.22
CA THR A 84 4.47 -24.63 23.22
C THR A 84 4.25 -23.14 23.39
N THR A 85 5.09 -22.51 24.23
CA THR A 85 5.23 -21.05 24.26
C THR A 85 5.75 -20.63 22.88
N ILE A 86 4.89 -20.06 22.04
CA ILE A 86 5.29 -19.48 20.75
C ILE A 86 6.16 -18.27 21.10
N THR A 87 7.47 -18.48 21.14
CA THR A 87 8.43 -17.38 21.15
C THR A 87 8.34 -16.69 19.80
N VAL A 88 7.52 -15.64 19.73
CA VAL A 88 7.49 -14.72 18.59
C VAL A 88 8.93 -14.24 18.40
N GLN A 89 9.56 -14.67 17.31
CA GLN A 89 10.91 -14.22 16.97
C GLN A 89 10.83 -12.72 16.73
N LYS A 90 11.40 -11.95 17.65
CA LYS A 90 11.51 -10.51 17.55
C LYS A 90 12.44 -10.19 16.38
N HIS A 91 11.87 -9.98 15.19
CA HIS A 91 12.64 -9.56 14.02
C HIS A 91 13.36 -8.25 14.37
N ASN A 92 14.66 -8.17 14.13
CA ASN A 92 15.42 -6.98 14.53
C ASN A 92 15.27 -5.87 13.49
N LYS A 93 14.79 -4.70 13.94
CA LYS A 93 14.84 -3.44 13.18
C LYS A 93 16.24 -3.23 12.60
N VAL A 94 16.33 -2.77 11.36
CA VAL A 94 17.63 -2.47 10.74
C VAL A 94 18.29 -1.38 11.59
N PRO A 95 19.52 -1.59 12.10
CA PRO A 95 20.15 -0.66 13.02
C PRO A 95 20.39 0.70 12.35
N ASP A 96 20.11 1.79 13.08
CA ASP A 96 20.22 3.18 12.58
C ASP A 96 21.60 3.52 12.02
N LYS A 97 22.65 2.85 12.52
CA LYS A 97 24.02 2.97 11.99
C LYS A 97 24.09 2.69 10.49
N ASN A 98 23.39 1.66 10.01
CA ASN A 98 23.38 1.30 8.59
C ASN A 98 22.72 2.38 7.73
N ILE A 99 21.68 3.04 8.27
CA ILE A 99 20.99 4.15 7.60
C ILE A 99 21.94 5.35 7.49
N ILE A 100 22.63 5.69 8.58
CA ILE A 100 23.59 6.80 8.62
C ILE A 100 24.75 6.56 7.64
N ASP A 101 25.27 5.33 7.58
CA ASP A 101 26.38 5.00 6.67
C ASP A 101 25.93 5.05 5.20
N LEU A 102 24.68 4.67 4.91
CA LEU A 102 24.10 4.79 3.58
C LEU A 102 23.87 6.25 3.17
N GLU A 103 23.39 7.09 4.08
CA GLU A 103 23.22 8.53 3.85
C GLU A 103 24.56 9.23 3.60
N LYS A 104 25.63 8.83 4.31
CA LYS A 104 26.99 9.32 4.03
C LYS A 104 27.48 8.91 2.65
N ALA A 105 27.21 7.67 2.22
CA ALA A 105 27.57 7.20 0.88
C ALA A 105 26.83 8.00 -0.20
N ILE A 106 25.51 8.22 -0.04
CA ILE A 106 24.71 9.03 -0.96
C ILE A 106 25.26 10.46 -1.04
N LYS A 107 25.58 11.07 0.11
CA LYS A 107 26.18 12.40 0.15
C LYS A 107 27.51 12.47 -0.59
N PHE A 108 28.38 11.46 -0.41
CA PHE A 108 29.65 11.36 -1.13
C PHE A 108 29.46 11.33 -2.65
N PHE A 109 28.51 10.54 -3.16
CA PHE A 109 28.23 10.48 -4.60
C PHE A 109 27.63 11.78 -5.14
N ASN A 110 26.74 12.42 -4.37
CA ASN A 110 26.17 13.72 -4.73
C ASN A 110 27.26 14.82 -4.80
N ASP A 111 28.18 14.83 -3.82
CA ASP A 111 29.31 15.76 -3.80
C ASP A 111 30.27 15.48 -4.98
N LEU A 112 30.47 14.21 -5.34
CA LEU A 112 31.25 13.81 -6.51
C LEU A 112 30.59 14.28 -7.82
N ASN A 113 29.27 14.17 -7.94
CA ASN A 113 28.51 14.59 -9.12
C ASN A 113 28.50 16.11 -9.30
N LYS A 114 28.56 16.87 -8.22
CA LYS A 114 28.71 18.33 -8.23
C LYS A 114 30.15 18.79 -8.43
N SER A 115 31.11 17.88 -8.32
CA SER A 115 32.52 18.24 -8.39
C SER A 115 32.89 18.74 -9.79
N PRO A 116 33.56 19.90 -9.92
CA PRO A 116 34.08 20.36 -11.19
C PRO A 116 35.05 19.35 -11.82
N LEU A 117 35.65 18.48 -11.00
CA LEU A 117 36.55 17.41 -11.43
C LEU A 117 35.85 16.42 -12.37
N LEU A 118 34.56 16.12 -12.16
CA LEU A 118 33.79 15.25 -13.05
C LEU A 118 33.72 15.87 -14.46
N TYR A 119 33.36 17.15 -14.55
CA TYR A 119 33.28 17.90 -15.81
C TYR A 119 34.64 17.97 -16.51
N ILE A 120 35.73 18.15 -15.76
CA ILE A 120 37.09 18.13 -16.31
C ILE A 120 37.42 16.77 -16.92
N ILE A 121 37.08 15.66 -16.23
CA ILE A 121 37.29 14.31 -16.77
C ILE A 121 36.50 14.12 -18.07
N ILE A 122 35.23 14.55 -18.11
CA ILE A 122 34.38 14.48 -19.30
C ILE A 122 35.01 15.22 -20.48
N ILE A 123 35.44 16.46 -20.24
CA ILE A 123 36.07 17.31 -21.26
C ILE A 123 37.39 16.67 -21.72
N ALA A 124 38.21 16.18 -20.79
CA ALA A 124 39.49 15.53 -21.11
C ALA A 124 39.30 14.25 -21.94
N VAL A 125 38.35 13.39 -21.59
CA VAL A 125 38.02 12.17 -22.36
C VAL A 125 37.51 12.55 -23.76
N THR A 126 36.68 13.59 -23.85
CA THR A 126 36.18 14.08 -25.15
C THR A 126 37.29 14.63 -26.02
N ILE A 127 38.17 15.48 -25.46
CA ILE A 127 39.35 16.02 -26.15
C ILE A 127 40.30 14.89 -26.57
N GLY A 128 40.54 13.91 -25.70
CA GLY A 128 41.36 12.74 -26.01
C GLY A 128 40.82 11.96 -27.20
N ARG A 129 39.50 11.74 -27.27
CA ARG A 129 38.83 11.15 -28.46
C ARG A 129 39.04 12.00 -29.71
N LEU A 130 38.88 13.32 -29.60
CA LEU A 130 39.07 14.24 -30.74
C LEU A 130 40.52 14.24 -31.26
N ILE A 131 41.51 14.22 -30.37
CA ILE A 131 42.94 14.17 -30.74
C ILE A 131 43.28 12.84 -31.41
N GLY A 132 42.75 11.72 -30.91
CA GLY A 132 42.97 10.40 -31.51
C GLY A 132 42.45 10.30 -32.96
N LEU A 133 41.49 11.16 -33.33
CA LEU A 133 40.90 11.23 -34.68
C LEU A 133 41.65 12.19 -35.62
N ALA A 134 42.62 12.96 -35.13
CA ALA A 134 43.35 13.95 -35.92
C ALA A 134 44.06 13.40 -37.19
N PRO A 135 44.65 12.18 -37.20
CA PRO A 135 45.35 11.66 -38.38
C PRO A 135 44.43 11.39 -39.57
N SER A 136 43.15 11.14 -39.32
CA SER A 136 42.14 10.73 -40.30
C SER A 136 40.87 11.55 -40.11
N PHE A 137 41.03 12.87 -40.08
CA PHE A 137 39.95 13.80 -39.73
C PHE A 137 38.67 13.48 -40.51
N ASN A 138 37.73 12.83 -39.83
CA ASN A 138 36.45 12.48 -40.39
C ASN A 138 35.39 13.36 -39.76
N ALA A 139 34.86 14.29 -40.55
CA ALA A 139 33.87 15.25 -40.10
C ALA A 139 32.66 14.59 -39.44
N ILE A 140 32.31 13.37 -39.83
CA ILE A 140 31.17 12.63 -39.26
C ILE A 140 31.47 12.21 -37.82
N VAL A 141 32.65 11.66 -37.54
CA VAL A 141 33.04 11.27 -36.16
C VAL A 141 33.17 12.49 -35.26
N PHE A 142 33.66 13.61 -35.81
CA PHE A 142 33.70 14.88 -35.10
C PHE A 142 32.28 15.34 -34.71
N ILE A 143 31.35 15.36 -35.65
CA ILE A 143 29.94 15.73 -35.40
C ILE A 143 29.30 14.78 -34.39
N ASP A 144 29.49 13.46 -34.52
CA ASP A 144 29.00 12.46 -33.56
C ASP A 144 29.50 12.76 -32.14
N THR A 145 30.80 13.05 -32.01
CA THR A 145 31.41 13.36 -30.70
C THR A 145 30.82 14.63 -30.08
N ILE A 146 30.60 15.68 -30.89
CA ILE A 146 29.98 16.93 -30.42
C ILE A 146 28.51 16.72 -30.03
N ILE A 147 27.73 16.00 -30.83
CA ILE A 147 26.32 15.68 -30.51
C ILE A 147 26.26 14.86 -29.22
N THR A 148 27.11 13.84 -29.10
CA THR A 148 27.25 12.99 -27.91
C THR A 148 27.55 13.83 -26.67
N LEU A 149 28.49 14.78 -26.77
CA LEU A 149 28.81 15.71 -25.68
C LEU A 149 27.62 16.60 -25.32
N ILE A 150 26.92 17.18 -26.31
CA ILE A 150 25.75 18.03 -26.07
C ILE A 150 24.64 17.25 -25.36
N VAL A 151 24.30 16.07 -25.86
CA VAL A 151 23.28 15.19 -25.24
C VAL A 151 23.67 14.86 -23.80
N PHE A 152 24.94 14.54 -23.57
CA PHE A 152 25.44 14.26 -22.23
C PHE A 152 25.33 15.46 -21.29
N LEU A 153 25.71 16.65 -21.74
CA LEU A 153 25.57 17.89 -20.96
C LEU A 153 24.11 18.23 -20.65
N LEU A 154 23.19 17.98 -21.59
CA LEU A 154 21.75 18.15 -21.36
C LEU A 154 21.23 17.17 -20.31
N VAL A 155 21.64 15.90 -20.38
CA VAL A 155 21.29 14.88 -19.38
C VAL A 155 21.83 15.28 -18.00
N LEU A 156 23.11 15.68 -17.91
CA LEU A 156 23.71 16.16 -16.66
C LEU A 156 22.99 17.40 -16.11
N SER A 157 22.66 18.37 -16.96
CA SER A 157 21.93 19.57 -16.55
C SER A 157 20.55 19.21 -15.99
N LYS A 158 19.85 18.26 -16.61
CA LYS A 158 18.54 17.80 -16.13
C LYS A 158 18.65 17.07 -14.79
N ILE A 159 19.61 16.16 -14.67
CA ILE A 159 19.89 15.44 -13.41
C ILE A 159 20.25 16.43 -12.31
N SER A 160 21.17 17.36 -12.58
CA SER A 160 21.55 18.39 -11.61
C SER A 160 20.35 19.22 -11.16
N SER A 161 19.43 19.55 -12.06
CA SER A 161 18.21 20.27 -11.72
C SER A 161 17.32 19.45 -10.78
N ILE A 162 17.03 18.19 -11.10
CA ILE A 162 16.19 17.28 -10.28
C ILE A 162 16.81 17.06 -8.89
N VAL A 163 18.11 16.74 -8.86
CA VAL A 163 18.88 16.49 -7.64
C VAL A 163 18.93 17.74 -6.76
N SER A 164 19.10 18.93 -7.36
CA SER A 164 19.16 20.19 -6.62
C SER A 164 17.81 20.58 -5.98
N SER A 165 16.68 20.23 -6.60
CA SER A 165 15.36 20.55 -6.06
C SER A 165 14.91 19.62 -4.95
N GLU A 166 15.27 18.33 -5.01
CA GLU A 166 14.68 17.32 -4.10
C GLU A 166 15.55 16.99 -2.86
N ILE A 167 16.88 17.07 -2.95
CA ILE A 167 17.78 16.74 -1.83
C ILE A 167 17.61 17.65 -0.61
N PRO A 168 17.45 18.99 -0.74
CA PRO A 168 17.26 19.87 0.41
C PRO A 168 15.99 19.54 1.20
N ALA A 169 14.98 18.96 0.55
CA ALA A 169 13.71 18.62 1.18
C ALA A 169 13.73 17.24 1.87
N HIS A 170 14.84 16.48 1.81
CA HIS A 170 14.93 15.09 2.28
C HIS A 170 13.89 14.15 1.66
N GLN A 171 13.32 14.53 0.53
CA GLN A 171 12.31 13.75 -0.18
C GLN A 171 12.97 12.77 -1.15
N TYR A 172 13.72 11.82 -0.61
CA TYR A 172 14.42 10.81 -1.40
C TYR A 172 13.49 9.81 -2.09
N ASN A 173 12.22 9.76 -1.68
CA ASN A 173 11.25 8.71 -2.00
C ASN A 173 11.17 8.38 -3.50
N ASN A 174 11.42 9.35 -4.38
CA ASN A 174 11.19 9.23 -5.81
C ASN A 174 12.46 9.33 -6.65
N LEU A 175 13.47 10.03 -6.11
CA LEU A 175 14.70 10.35 -6.80
C LEU A 175 15.49 9.12 -7.24
N GLY A 176 15.42 8.02 -6.47
CA GLY A 176 16.18 6.79 -6.75
C GLY A 176 15.89 6.17 -8.12
N ILE A 177 14.61 6.08 -8.51
CA ILE A 177 14.20 5.50 -9.80
C ILE A 177 14.65 6.38 -10.96
N GLU A 178 14.48 7.69 -10.81
CA GLU A 178 14.87 8.66 -11.82
C GLU A 178 16.38 8.59 -12.09
N LEU A 179 17.18 8.61 -11.02
CA LEU A 179 18.63 8.50 -11.12
C LEU A 179 19.08 7.16 -11.72
N ILE A 180 18.37 6.06 -11.46
CA ILE A 180 18.66 4.78 -12.11
C ILE A 180 18.43 4.87 -13.63
N ILE A 181 17.30 5.44 -14.06
CA ILE A 181 16.97 5.57 -15.48
C ILE A 181 17.95 6.52 -16.19
N TYR A 182 18.18 7.71 -15.62
CA TYR A 182 19.11 8.68 -16.18
C TYR A 182 20.56 8.19 -16.14
N GLY A 183 20.97 7.52 -15.07
CA GLY A 183 22.27 6.87 -14.95
C GLY A 183 22.44 5.78 -16.01
N GLY A 184 21.39 5.02 -16.32
CA GLY A 184 21.37 4.08 -17.44
C GLY A 184 21.62 4.73 -18.79
N ILE A 185 20.88 5.80 -19.10
CA ILE A 185 21.05 6.55 -20.34
C ILE A 185 22.47 7.13 -20.42
N ALA A 186 22.94 7.79 -19.36
CA ALA A 186 24.26 8.41 -19.29
C ALA A 186 25.42 7.40 -19.35
N SER A 187 25.20 6.17 -18.88
CA SER A 187 26.23 5.10 -18.92
C SER A 187 26.60 4.75 -20.35
N SER A 188 25.61 4.78 -21.25
CA SER A 188 25.79 4.50 -22.69
C SER A 188 26.72 5.50 -23.40
N ILE A 189 26.93 6.69 -22.84
CA ILE A 189 27.57 7.80 -23.52
C ILE A 189 29.06 7.90 -23.14
N PHE A 190 29.39 7.82 -21.84
CA PHE A 190 30.76 7.98 -21.34
C PHE A 190 31.11 7.07 -20.14
N GLY A 191 30.26 6.11 -19.78
CA GLY A 191 30.45 5.25 -18.59
C GLY A 191 30.27 5.98 -17.24
N LEU A 192 30.26 7.32 -17.22
CA LEU A 192 30.04 8.12 -16.02
C LEU A 192 28.63 7.99 -15.45
N GLY A 193 27.67 7.55 -16.26
CA GLY A 193 26.33 7.23 -15.75
C GLY A 193 26.33 6.12 -14.69
N VAL A 194 27.41 5.34 -14.56
CA VAL A 194 27.56 4.34 -13.49
C VAL A 194 27.59 5.00 -12.11
N ILE A 195 28.17 6.19 -11.99
CA ILE A 195 28.23 6.92 -10.71
C ILE A 195 26.81 7.36 -10.31
N ILE A 196 26.08 7.94 -11.26
CA ILE A 196 24.68 8.37 -11.09
C ILE A 196 23.79 7.16 -10.79
N LEU A 197 24.06 6.03 -11.45
CA LEU A 197 23.36 4.79 -11.19
C LEU A 197 23.56 4.33 -9.74
N ILE A 198 24.82 4.26 -9.29
CA ILE A 198 25.14 3.80 -7.94
C ILE A 198 24.42 4.68 -6.93
N GLU A 199 24.42 6.00 -7.13
CA GLU A 199 23.65 6.94 -6.30
C GLU A 199 22.15 6.61 -6.30
N GLY A 200 21.55 6.38 -7.47
CA GLY A 200 20.14 6.00 -7.60
C GLY A 200 19.81 4.69 -6.89
N VAL A 201 20.68 3.68 -6.98
CA VAL A 201 20.53 2.40 -6.28
C VAL A 201 20.66 2.57 -4.77
N LEU A 202 21.61 3.38 -4.28
CA LEU A 202 21.76 3.65 -2.86
C LEU A 202 20.54 4.37 -2.27
N ILE A 203 20.02 5.37 -2.99
CA ILE A 203 18.79 6.08 -2.62
C ILE A 203 17.60 5.12 -2.58
N LEU A 204 17.50 4.23 -3.57
CA LEU A 204 16.46 3.22 -3.60
C LEU A 204 16.53 2.28 -2.38
N ILE A 205 17.73 1.80 -2.04
CA ILE A 205 17.96 0.95 -0.86
C ILE A 205 17.59 1.72 0.42
N LEU A 206 17.97 2.99 0.53
CA LEU A 206 17.65 3.83 1.69
C LEU A 206 16.13 3.95 1.88
N ASN A 207 15.40 4.21 0.80
CA ASN A 207 13.95 4.31 0.84
C ASN A 207 13.29 2.98 1.23
N LEU A 208 13.80 1.86 0.72
CA LEU A 208 13.30 0.54 1.10
C LEU A 208 13.52 0.26 2.59
N ILE A 209 14.70 0.59 3.13
CA ILE A 209 15.00 0.42 4.56
C ILE A 209 14.12 1.33 5.42
N LYS A 210 13.94 2.61 5.05
CA LYS A 210 13.09 3.55 5.79
C LYS A 210 11.64 3.07 5.83
N ARG A 211 11.08 2.67 4.68
CA ARG A 211 9.71 2.12 4.60
C ARG A 211 9.57 0.82 5.38
N TYR A 212 10.58 -0.05 5.34
CA TYR A 212 10.59 -1.28 6.15
C TYR A 212 10.54 -0.98 7.64
N ASN A 213 11.36 -0.04 8.12
CA ASN A 213 11.37 0.38 9.52
C ASN A 213 10.07 1.09 9.94
N GLU A 214 9.45 1.88 9.06
CA GLU A 214 8.13 2.49 9.33
C GLU A 214 7.02 1.44 9.49
N VAL A 215 7.00 0.40 8.66
CA VAL A 215 6.05 -0.71 8.79
C VAL A 215 6.29 -1.46 10.10
N TYR A 216 7.55 -1.64 10.48
CA TYR A 216 7.93 -2.31 11.72
C TYR A 216 7.53 -1.51 12.97
N ASP A 217 7.76 -0.19 12.97
CA ASP A 217 7.46 0.67 14.12
C ASP A 217 5.95 0.79 14.39
N LEU A 218 5.12 0.57 13.38
CA LEU A 218 3.67 0.76 13.50
C LEU A 218 2.95 -0.30 14.36
N ASN A 219 3.61 -1.40 14.78
CA ASN A 219 3.00 -2.47 15.59
C ASN A 219 1.57 -2.85 15.14
N LEU A 220 1.26 -2.69 13.85
CA LEU A 220 -0.10 -2.81 13.34
C LEU A 220 -0.49 -4.28 13.42
N ILE A 221 -1.45 -4.54 14.32
CA ILE A 221 -1.96 -5.86 14.72
C ILE A 221 -2.64 -6.60 13.55
N ASP A 222 -2.98 -5.89 12.47
CA ASP A 222 -3.64 -6.49 11.30
C ASP A 222 -2.66 -6.69 10.13
N ASN A 223 -2.30 -7.97 9.90
CA ASN A 223 -1.42 -8.39 8.80
C ASN A 223 -1.99 -8.02 7.42
N GLN A 224 -3.31 -7.87 7.30
CA GLN A 224 -3.98 -7.51 6.05
C GLN A 224 -3.64 -6.07 5.62
N ASP A 225 -3.60 -5.15 6.58
CA ASP A 225 -3.27 -3.74 6.33
C ASP A 225 -1.79 -3.57 5.95
N GLN A 226 -0.90 -4.35 6.55
CA GLN A 226 0.52 -4.37 6.17
C GLN A 226 0.70 -4.79 4.70
N TYR A 227 0.01 -5.86 4.27
CA TYR A 227 0.05 -6.32 2.88
C TYR A 227 -0.50 -5.27 1.91
N ASN A 228 -1.64 -4.65 2.24
CA ASN A 228 -2.24 -3.60 1.42
C ASN A 228 -1.34 -2.37 1.29
N LYS A 229 -0.69 -1.96 2.38
CA LYS A 229 0.29 -0.85 2.38
C LYS A 229 1.51 -1.18 1.54
N TYR A 230 2.06 -2.40 1.64
CA TYR A 230 3.19 -2.84 0.81
C TYR A 230 2.83 -2.92 -0.68
N LYS A 231 1.63 -3.41 -0.99
CA LYS A 231 1.09 -3.44 -2.35
C LYS A 231 0.93 -2.04 -2.93
N TYR A 232 0.41 -1.08 -2.15
CA TYR A 232 0.28 0.31 -2.56
C TYR A 232 1.65 0.95 -2.85
N ILE A 233 2.63 0.73 -1.97
CA ILE A 233 4.02 1.18 -2.15
C ILE A 233 4.61 0.65 -3.46
N THR A 234 4.38 -0.63 -3.76
CA THR A 234 4.89 -1.26 -4.99
C THR A 234 4.19 -0.71 -6.23
N LEU A 235 2.89 -0.42 -6.16
CA LEU A 235 2.13 0.19 -7.26
C LEU A 235 2.57 1.64 -7.52
N GLU A 236 2.78 2.43 -6.47
CA GLU A 236 3.28 3.80 -6.57
C GLU A 236 4.66 3.83 -7.24
N PHE A 237 5.54 2.92 -6.81
CA PHE A 237 6.88 2.72 -7.38
C PHE A 237 6.82 2.44 -8.89
N ASN A 238 6.01 1.47 -9.29
CA ASN A 238 5.86 1.09 -10.69
C ASN A 238 5.21 2.20 -11.54
N SER A 239 4.20 2.88 -11.00
CA SER A 239 3.55 4.00 -11.69
C SER A 239 4.55 5.11 -12.00
N ARG A 240 5.38 5.48 -11.03
CA ARG A 240 6.46 6.46 -11.24
C ARG A 240 7.49 5.97 -12.23
N ALA A 241 7.96 4.73 -12.12
CA ALA A 241 8.91 4.17 -13.09
C ALA A 241 8.35 4.25 -14.53
N ILE A 242 7.06 3.98 -14.71
CA ILE A 242 6.39 4.12 -16.02
C ILE A 242 6.33 5.58 -16.46
N HIS A 243 5.99 6.52 -15.56
CA HIS A 243 5.97 7.95 -15.88
C HIS A 243 7.35 8.46 -16.30
N VAL A 244 8.39 8.14 -15.54
CA VAL A 244 9.77 8.53 -15.84
C VAL A 244 10.23 7.89 -17.15
N LEU A 245 9.90 6.62 -17.41
CA LEU A 245 10.19 5.97 -18.69
C LEU A 245 9.45 6.63 -19.86
N LYS A 246 8.21 7.07 -19.66
CA LYS A 246 7.41 7.74 -20.68
C LYS A 246 7.99 9.11 -21.04
N ASP A 247 8.36 9.89 -20.04
CA ASP A 247 8.95 11.22 -20.22
C ASP A 247 10.35 11.12 -20.84
N ASN A 248 11.09 10.07 -20.48
CA ASN A 248 12.42 9.80 -21.02
C ASN A 248 12.43 8.99 -22.32
N LEU A 249 11.27 8.56 -22.80
CA LEU A 249 11.14 7.80 -24.03
C LEU A 249 11.68 8.59 -25.23
N VAL A 250 11.55 9.91 -25.20
CA VAL A 250 12.09 10.81 -26.23
C VAL A 250 13.62 10.76 -26.24
N TYR A 251 14.27 10.88 -25.09
CA TYR A 251 15.74 10.79 -24.99
C TYR A 251 16.26 9.42 -25.40
N ALA A 252 15.59 8.34 -24.99
CA ALA A 252 15.94 6.98 -25.41
C ALA A 252 15.81 6.81 -26.93
N THR A 253 14.75 7.35 -27.53
CA THR A 253 14.56 7.31 -28.99
C THR A 253 15.64 8.11 -29.71
N PHE A 254 16.02 9.27 -29.17
CA PHE A 254 17.09 10.11 -29.72
C PHE A 254 18.46 9.43 -29.61
N LEU A 255 18.73 8.76 -28.47
CA LEU A 255 19.94 7.97 -28.28
C LEU A 255 20.02 6.81 -29.26
N LEU A 256 18.91 6.08 -29.45
CA LEU A 256 18.82 5.01 -30.44
C LEU A 256 19.09 5.53 -31.85
N LEU A 257 18.55 6.69 -32.22
CA LEU A 257 18.80 7.34 -33.50
C LEU A 257 20.29 7.69 -33.69
N ILE A 258 20.94 8.27 -32.67
CA ILE A 258 22.38 8.57 -32.70
C ILE A 258 23.18 7.29 -32.90
N LEU A 259 22.87 6.23 -32.13
CA LEU A 259 23.50 4.93 -32.31
C LEU A 259 23.25 4.37 -33.72
N SER A 260 22.06 4.54 -34.31
CA SER A 260 21.78 4.12 -35.70
C SER A 260 22.68 4.84 -36.70
N ILE A 261 22.84 6.15 -36.56
CA ILE A 261 23.67 6.95 -37.46
C ILE A 261 25.13 6.51 -37.35
N ARG A 262 25.59 6.27 -36.13
CA ARG A 262 26.94 5.76 -35.85
C ARG A 262 27.16 4.40 -36.49
N MET A 263 26.19 3.49 -36.39
CA MET A 263 26.24 2.17 -37.03
C MET A 263 26.37 2.25 -38.55
N ILE A 264 25.51 3.04 -39.19
CA ILE A 264 25.53 3.24 -40.65
C ILE A 264 26.89 3.80 -41.10
N TYR A 265 27.48 4.69 -40.29
CA TYR A 265 28.77 5.27 -40.59
C TYR A 265 29.92 4.26 -40.49
N VAL A 266 29.96 3.40 -39.45
CA VAL A 266 30.98 2.34 -39.35
C VAL A 266 30.87 1.37 -40.53
N ASP A 267 29.65 1.08 -41.00
CA ASP A 267 29.41 0.31 -42.22
C ASP A 267 30.03 0.90 -43.48
N ILE A 268 29.92 2.22 -43.65
CA ILE A 268 30.53 2.91 -44.78
C ILE A 268 32.07 2.88 -44.69
N SER A 269 32.63 2.80 -43.48
CA SER A 269 34.09 2.82 -43.26
C SER A 269 34.82 1.50 -43.57
N GLY A 270 34.09 0.42 -43.87
CA GLY A 270 34.64 -0.77 -44.54
C GLY A 270 34.97 -1.98 -43.67
N ASP A 271 34.68 -1.96 -42.37
CA ASP A 271 34.99 -3.08 -41.45
C ASP A 271 33.80 -4.05 -41.29
N GLN A 272 33.53 -4.86 -42.33
CA GLN A 272 32.23 -5.50 -42.56
C GLN A 272 31.75 -6.54 -41.52
N ILE A 273 32.63 -7.10 -40.68
CA ILE A 273 32.25 -8.22 -39.79
C ILE A 273 31.66 -7.73 -38.46
N ILE A 274 32.13 -6.61 -37.93
CA ILE A 274 31.63 -6.05 -36.66
C ILE A 274 30.23 -5.45 -36.83
N ASN A 275 29.95 -4.94 -38.03
CA ASN A 275 28.75 -4.15 -38.28
C ASN A 275 27.47 -4.97 -38.42
N VAL A 276 27.54 -6.18 -38.98
CA VAL A 276 26.34 -7.03 -39.14
C VAL A 276 25.80 -7.46 -37.78
N SER A 277 26.66 -7.81 -36.82
CA SER A 277 26.22 -8.17 -35.47
C SER A 277 25.55 -6.99 -34.76
N GLU A 278 26.13 -5.81 -34.83
CA GLU A 278 25.62 -4.62 -34.15
C GLU A 278 24.33 -4.09 -34.80
N LEU A 279 24.18 -4.20 -36.13
CA LEU A 279 22.96 -3.84 -36.85
C LEU A 279 21.82 -4.83 -36.54
N VAL A 280 22.13 -6.12 -36.36
CA VAL A 280 21.18 -7.13 -35.85
C VAL A 280 20.76 -6.80 -34.42
N PHE A 281 21.70 -6.45 -33.53
CA PHE A 281 21.37 -6.02 -32.16
C PHE A 281 20.50 -4.76 -32.15
N PHE A 282 20.74 -3.81 -33.05
CA PHE A 282 19.91 -2.62 -33.22
C PHE A 282 18.48 -2.96 -33.66
N PHE A 283 18.32 -3.81 -34.68
CA PHE A 283 16.99 -4.25 -35.14
C PHE A 283 16.23 -5.01 -34.04
N ILE A 284 16.92 -5.88 -33.30
CA ILE A 284 16.34 -6.58 -32.15
C ILE A 284 15.92 -5.55 -31.08
N GLY A 285 16.78 -4.59 -30.75
CA GLY A 285 16.48 -3.51 -29.81
C GLY A 285 15.29 -2.65 -30.23
N TRP A 286 15.19 -2.29 -31.51
CA TRP A 286 14.08 -1.52 -32.07
C TRP A 286 12.76 -2.30 -32.05
N ILE A 287 12.77 -3.56 -32.46
CA ILE A 287 11.60 -4.46 -32.43
C ILE A 287 11.14 -4.61 -30.98
N PHE A 288 12.09 -4.81 -30.06
CA PHE A 288 11.82 -4.98 -28.64
C PHE A 288 11.26 -3.70 -28.00
N TYR A 289 11.83 -2.54 -28.32
CA TYR A 289 11.32 -1.23 -27.93
C TYR A 289 9.91 -0.98 -28.46
N SER A 290 9.68 -1.26 -29.74
CA SER A 290 8.36 -1.10 -30.37
C SER A 290 7.32 -2.03 -29.74
N TYR A 291 7.72 -3.26 -29.40
CA TYR A 291 6.89 -4.22 -28.68
C TYR A 291 6.55 -3.71 -27.27
N ILE A 292 7.55 -3.27 -26.49
CA ILE A 292 7.35 -2.72 -25.14
C ILE A 292 6.47 -1.48 -25.19
N LYS A 293 6.76 -0.50 -26.06
CA LYS A 293 5.96 0.71 -26.23
C LYS A 293 4.52 0.35 -26.55
N ARG A 294 4.28 -0.58 -27.48
CA ARG A 294 2.93 -1.00 -27.85
C ARG A 294 2.22 -1.69 -26.69
N ARG A 295 2.93 -2.52 -25.91
CA ARG A 295 2.34 -3.21 -24.75
C ARG A 295 2.08 -2.31 -23.55
N ILE A 296 2.99 -1.38 -23.25
CA ILE A 296 2.83 -0.42 -22.15
C ILE A 296 1.74 0.59 -22.52
N VAL A 297 1.83 1.23 -23.69
CA VAL A 297 0.91 2.31 -24.08
C VAL A 297 -0.50 1.79 -24.34
N TYR A 298 -0.66 0.63 -24.96
CA TYR A 298 -2.00 0.12 -25.33
C TYR A 298 -2.50 -1.03 -24.45
N GLY A 299 -1.60 -1.77 -23.79
CA GLY A 299 -1.96 -2.98 -23.02
C GLY A 299 -2.29 -2.73 -21.54
N LEU A 300 -1.89 -1.60 -20.95
CA LEU A 300 -2.12 -1.32 -19.53
C LEU A 300 -3.60 -1.14 -19.16
N LYS A 301 -4.52 -1.10 -20.12
CA LYS A 301 -5.94 -0.88 -19.84
C LYS A 301 -6.69 -2.09 -19.28
N ASN A 302 -6.19 -3.33 -19.44
CA ASN A 302 -6.96 -4.57 -19.12
C ASN A 302 -6.13 -5.78 -18.62
N ILE A 303 -4.83 -5.66 -18.36
CA ILE A 303 -4.00 -6.83 -17.99
C ILE A 303 -3.83 -6.91 -16.45
N THR A 304 -4.06 -8.11 -15.88
CA THR A 304 -3.80 -8.39 -14.47
C THR A 304 -2.30 -8.33 -14.16
N TYR A 305 -1.95 -7.66 -13.05
CA TYR A 305 -0.58 -7.33 -12.61
C TYR A 305 0.39 -8.53 -12.65
N ASP A 306 -0.07 -9.71 -12.24
CA ASP A 306 0.77 -10.91 -12.15
C ASP A 306 1.38 -11.31 -13.50
N LYS A 307 0.59 -11.24 -14.59
CA LYS A 307 1.05 -11.57 -15.96
C LYS A 307 1.93 -10.49 -16.58
N ILE A 308 1.84 -9.25 -16.10
CA ILE A 308 2.73 -8.16 -16.54
C ILE A 308 4.12 -8.39 -15.96
N SER A 309 4.22 -8.76 -14.67
CA SER A 309 5.50 -8.91 -13.97
C SER A 309 6.42 -9.95 -14.60
N GLU A 310 5.90 -11.12 -14.98
CA GLU A 310 6.72 -12.22 -15.54
C GLU A 310 7.22 -11.91 -16.95
N ASN A 311 6.35 -11.41 -17.82
CA ASN A 311 6.74 -11.08 -19.19
C ASN A 311 7.67 -9.86 -19.23
N LEU A 312 7.46 -8.88 -18.34
CA LEU A 312 8.35 -7.74 -18.20
C LEU A 312 9.72 -8.17 -17.69
N MET A 313 9.77 -9.10 -16.72
CA MET A 313 11.01 -9.64 -16.16
C MET A 313 11.80 -10.44 -17.19
N ILE A 314 11.18 -11.38 -17.91
CA ILE A 314 11.84 -12.14 -18.97
C ILE A 314 12.34 -11.20 -20.07
N GLY A 315 11.50 -10.24 -20.45
CA GLY A 315 11.85 -9.24 -21.45
C GLY A 315 13.02 -8.35 -21.04
N THR A 316 13.02 -7.89 -19.78
CA THR A 316 14.14 -7.10 -19.25
C THR A 316 15.40 -7.93 -19.16
N ILE A 317 15.37 -9.19 -18.69
CA ILE A 317 16.55 -10.07 -18.62
C ILE A 317 17.18 -10.28 -20.00
N ILE A 318 16.37 -10.53 -21.04
CA ILE A 318 16.85 -10.71 -22.41
C ILE A 318 17.46 -9.39 -22.92
N PHE A 319 16.82 -8.26 -22.65
CA PHE A 319 17.35 -6.93 -22.96
C PHE A 319 18.66 -6.64 -22.21
N SER A 320 18.76 -7.00 -20.93
CA SER A 320 19.97 -6.92 -20.10
C SER A 320 21.12 -7.69 -20.72
N ALA A 321 20.86 -8.93 -21.13
CA ALA A 321 21.84 -9.82 -21.74
C ALA A 321 22.37 -9.26 -23.07
N ILE A 322 21.49 -8.64 -23.85
CA ILE A 322 21.85 -7.98 -25.12
C ILE A 322 22.64 -6.68 -24.85
N CYS A 323 22.26 -5.92 -23.84
CA CYS A 323 22.89 -4.64 -23.51
C CYS A 323 24.17 -4.76 -22.67
N LEU A 324 24.56 -5.97 -22.24
CA LEU A 324 25.73 -6.22 -21.39
C LEU A 324 27.04 -5.81 -22.08
N ALA A 325 27.08 -5.85 -23.41
CA ALA A 325 28.22 -5.37 -24.21
C ALA A 325 28.48 -3.85 -24.08
N ASN A 326 27.45 -3.05 -23.71
CA ASN A 326 27.52 -1.59 -23.65
C ASN A 326 27.47 -1.03 -22.23
N GLY A 327 27.69 -1.86 -21.20
CA GLY A 327 27.61 -1.46 -19.77
C GLY A 327 26.18 -1.27 -19.24
N VAL A 328 25.22 -0.92 -20.10
CA VAL A 328 23.78 -0.82 -19.78
C VAL A 328 23.18 -2.15 -19.31
N GLY A 329 23.72 -3.28 -19.77
CA GLY A 329 23.18 -4.58 -19.38
C GLY A 329 23.40 -4.95 -17.93
N ILE A 330 24.49 -4.50 -17.29
CA ILE A 330 24.71 -4.68 -15.84
C ILE A 330 23.58 -3.98 -15.07
N LEU A 331 23.14 -2.82 -15.57
CA LEU A 331 22.10 -1.98 -15.01
C LEU A 331 20.72 -2.62 -15.09
N THR A 332 20.39 -3.15 -16.26
CA THR A 332 19.13 -3.86 -16.48
C THR A 332 19.12 -5.17 -15.67
N LEU A 333 20.29 -5.80 -15.48
CA LEU A 333 20.44 -6.99 -14.64
C LEU A 333 20.28 -6.65 -13.14
N ILE A 334 20.87 -5.55 -12.66
CA ILE A 334 20.64 -5.04 -11.30
C ILE A 334 19.16 -4.73 -11.09
N LEU A 335 18.50 -4.06 -12.05
CA LEU A 335 17.07 -3.76 -11.98
C LEU A 335 16.23 -5.05 -11.94
N CYS A 336 16.54 -6.04 -12.78
CA CYS A 336 15.90 -7.36 -12.76
C CYS A 336 16.07 -8.05 -11.41
N VAL A 337 17.28 -8.02 -10.84
CA VAL A 337 17.57 -8.60 -9.53
C VAL A 337 16.79 -7.88 -8.44
N LEU A 338 16.71 -6.55 -8.47
CA LEU A 338 15.91 -5.77 -7.52
C LEU A 338 14.42 -6.10 -7.63
N ILE A 339 13.88 -6.21 -8.85
CA ILE A 339 12.49 -6.63 -9.08
C ILE A 339 12.26 -8.08 -8.59
N MET A 340 13.22 -8.98 -8.80
CA MET A 340 13.16 -10.35 -8.26
C MET A 340 13.15 -10.35 -6.73
N ILE A 341 14.04 -9.59 -6.09
CA ILE A 341 14.11 -9.47 -4.63
C ILE A 341 12.79 -8.94 -4.09
N GLN A 342 12.23 -7.89 -4.72
CA GLN A 342 10.92 -7.35 -4.34
C GLN A 342 9.81 -8.40 -4.49
N LYS A 343 9.76 -9.14 -5.60
CA LYS A 343 8.76 -10.19 -5.82
C LYS A 343 8.90 -11.35 -4.83
N LEU A 344 10.12 -11.77 -4.54
CA LEU A 344 10.41 -12.81 -3.54
C LEU A 344 9.93 -12.37 -2.15
N HIS A 345 10.25 -11.14 -1.75
CA HIS A 345 9.80 -10.61 -0.46
C HIS A 345 8.27 -10.47 -0.40
N LEU A 346 7.62 -10.06 -1.49
CA LEU A 346 6.16 -9.91 -1.55
C LEU A 346 5.46 -11.28 -1.49
N ASN A 347 6.05 -12.31 -2.12
CA ASN A 347 5.59 -13.69 -2.01
C ASN A 347 5.76 -14.25 -0.60
N GLU A 348 6.87 -13.93 0.08
CA GLU A 348 7.11 -14.39 1.46
C GLU A 348 6.12 -13.75 2.43
N VAL A 349 5.87 -12.43 2.31
CA VAL A 349 4.84 -11.74 3.10
C VAL A 349 3.47 -12.33 2.83
N LYS A 350 3.12 -12.57 1.56
CA LYS A 350 1.84 -13.20 1.21
C LYS A 350 1.70 -14.60 1.83
N LYS A 351 2.76 -15.41 1.78
CA LYS A 351 2.77 -16.74 2.38
C LYS A 351 2.56 -16.67 3.90
N GLN A 352 3.19 -15.72 4.58
CA GLN A 352 2.99 -15.51 6.02
C GLN A 352 1.55 -15.08 6.34
N VAL A 353 0.95 -14.22 5.52
CA VAL A 353 -0.46 -13.83 5.66
C VAL A 353 -1.38 -15.04 5.44
N ASP A 354 -1.16 -15.83 4.39
CA ASP A 354 -1.95 -17.03 4.08
C ASP A 354 -1.83 -18.09 5.20
N GLU A 355 -0.63 -18.28 5.78
CA GLU A 355 -0.40 -19.18 6.93
C GLU A 355 -1.16 -18.70 8.18
N LEU A 356 -1.10 -17.40 8.49
CA LEU A 356 -1.81 -16.81 9.64
C LEU A 356 -3.33 -16.86 9.47
N GLU A 357 -3.86 -16.61 8.26
CA GLU A 357 -5.29 -16.77 7.97
C GLU A 357 -5.74 -18.23 8.16
N SER A 358 -4.91 -19.19 7.73
CA SER A 358 -5.22 -20.61 7.90
C SER A 358 -5.24 -21.02 9.39
N GLU A 359 -4.32 -20.51 10.20
CA GLU A 359 -4.26 -20.80 11.64
C GLU A 359 -5.44 -20.16 12.38
N TYR A 360 -5.82 -18.94 12.00
CA TYR A 360 -6.98 -18.25 12.56
C TYR A 360 -8.30 -18.96 12.19
N GLN A 361 -8.44 -19.46 10.96
CA GLN A 361 -9.60 -20.25 10.54
C GLN A 361 -9.72 -21.57 11.32
N VAL A 362 -8.59 -22.23 11.62
CA VAL A 362 -8.60 -23.45 12.45
C VAL A 362 -8.99 -23.14 13.89
N GLN A 363 -8.49 -22.04 14.47
CA GLN A 363 -8.87 -21.62 15.82
C GLN A 363 -10.36 -21.23 15.92
N THR A 364 -10.86 -20.40 15.01
CA THR A 364 -12.29 -20.01 14.98
C THR A 364 -13.21 -21.21 14.77
N SER A 365 -12.83 -22.16 13.92
CA SER A 365 -13.56 -23.43 13.75
C SER A 365 -13.57 -24.27 15.02
N SER A 366 -12.48 -24.28 15.80
CA SER A 366 -12.42 -25.01 17.07
C SER A 366 -13.24 -24.35 18.20
N VAL A 367 -13.31 -23.02 18.23
CA VAL A 367 -14.12 -22.26 19.20
C VAL A 367 -15.61 -22.47 18.92
N THR A 368 -16.03 -22.36 17.65
CA THR A 368 -17.42 -22.64 17.26
C THR A 368 -17.81 -24.10 17.49
N LEU A 369 -16.90 -25.06 17.28
CA LEU A 369 -17.14 -26.46 17.63
C LEU A 369 -17.34 -26.64 19.14
N ASN A 370 -16.50 -26.02 19.98
CA ASN A 370 -16.61 -26.11 21.44
C ASN A 370 -17.85 -25.41 22.00
N GLU A 371 -18.29 -24.28 21.42
CA GLU A 371 -19.56 -23.65 21.77
C GLU A 371 -20.75 -24.53 21.37
N ASN A 372 -20.70 -25.16 20.20
CA ASN A 372 -21.74 -26.11 19.79
C ASN A 372 -21.79 -27.35 20.69
N ILE A 373 -20.65 -27.88 21.14
CA ILE A 373 -20.59 -29.00 22.11
C ILE A 373 -21.18 -28.58 23.46
N LYS A 374 -20.81 -27.40 23.98
CA LYS A 374 -21.40 -26.87 25.24
C LYS A 374 -22.92 -26.68 25.13
N ASN A 375 -23.41 -26.21 23.99
CA ASN A 375 -24.85 -26.06 23.77
C ASN A 375 -25.57 -27.41 23.70
N VAL A 376 -24.95 -28.43 23.11
CA VAL A 376 -25.50 -29.80 23.09
C VAL A 376 -25.53 -30.41 24.49
N ASP A 377 -24.49 -30.23 25.31
CA ASP A 377 -24.45 -30.74 26.69
C ASP A 377 -25.45 -30.03 27.62
N ASN A 378 -25.64 -28.71 27.46
CA ASN A 378 -26.69 -27.97 28.15
C ASN A 378 -28.09 -28.45 27.75
N THR A 379 -28.31 -28.71 26.46
CA THR A 379 -29.59 -29.25 25.95
C THR A 379 -29.84 -30.65 26.50
N ARG A 380 -28.80 -31.49 26.59
CA ARG A 380 -28.89 -32.85 27.16
C ARG A 380 -29.23 -32.84 28.65
N SER A 381 -28.67 -31.89 29.40
CA SER A 381 -28.93 -31.69 30.83
C SER A 381 -30.39 -31.24 31.07
N GLN A 382 -30.92 -30.32 30.25
CA GLN A 382 -32.33 -29.90 30.30
C GLN A 382 -33.30 -31.03 29.92
N ILE A 383 -32.92 -31.91 28.98
CA ILE A 383 -33.71 -33.09 28.62
C ILE A 383 -33.70 -34.15 29.74
N GLN A 384 -32.64 -34.24 30.54
CA GLN A 384 -32.61 -35.13 31.72
C GLN A 384 -33.45 -34.58 32.88
N GLU A 385 -33.41 -33.27 33.15
CA GLU A 385 -34.26 -32.64 34.18
C GLU A 385 -35.76 -32.73 33.85
N SER A 386 -36.13 -32.55 32.58
CA SER A 386 -37.52 -32.68 32.13
C SER A 386 -38.05 -34.13 32.13
N LYS A 387 -37.18 -35.13 32.01
CA LYS A 387 -37.56 -36.55 32.18
C LYS A 387 -37.77 -36.93 33.65
N SER A 388 -37.03 -36.34 34.58
CA SER A 388 -37.27 -36.51 36.02
C SER A 388 -38.57 -35.84 36.52
N SER A 389 -39.05 -34.78 35.87
CA SER A 389 -40.33 -34.14 36.22
C SER A 389 -41.58 -34.84 35.66
N VAL A 390 -41.42 -35.71 34.65
CA VAL A 390 -42.56 -36.42 34.02
C VAL A 390 -42.85 -37.79 34.67
N GLN A 391 -41.93 -38.32 35.49
CA GLN A 391 -42.15 -39.58 36.23
C GLN A 391 -42.90 -39.42 37.56
N GLN A 392 -43.34 -38.22 37.94
CA GLN A 392 -44.09 -38.00 39.19
C GLN A 392 -45.60 -37.73 39.01
N ASN A 393 -46.15 -37.75 37.80
CA ASN A 393 -47.51 -37.25 37.57
C ASN A 393 -48.48 -38.15 36.79
N ASN A 394 -48.29 -39.47 36.73
CA ASN A 394 -49.29 -40.36 36.13
C ASN A 394 -49.47 -41.69 36.89
N GLU A 395 -50.11 -41.59 38.06
CA GLU A 395 -50.98 -42.65 38.59
C GLU A 395 -52.27 -42.00 39.08
N LYS A 396 -53.31 -41.97 38.23
CA LYS A 396 -54.70 -42.26 38.62
C LYS A 396 -55.69 -42.07 37.49
N ASN A 397 -56.59 -43.04 37.44
CA ASN A 397 -57.96 -43.02 36.94
C ASN A 397 -58.21 -43.42 35.48
N LEU A 398 -58.46 -44.73 35.41
CA LEU A 398 -59.26 -45.50 34.47
C LEU A 398 -60.76 -45.20 34.61
N SER A 399 -61.54 -45.61 33.59
CA SER A 399 -63.02 -45.73 33.47
C SER A 399 -63.74 -44.45 33.03
N GLN A 400 -64.64 -44.42 32.02
CA GLN A 400 -65.32 -45.43 31.17
C GLN A 400 -66.02 -44.67 29.99
N PRO A 401 -66.82 -45.28 29.09
CA PRO A 401 -66.64 -45.11 27.63
C PRO A 401 -67.86 -44.56 26.85
N GLU A 402 -67.69 -44.55 25.52
CA GLU A 402 -68.67 -44.45 24.42
C GLU A 402 -69.03 -43.05 23.88
N GLU A 403 -68.40 -42.69 22.75
CA GLU A 403 -69.18 -42.55 21.51
C GLU A 403 -68.31 -42.93 20.29
N ILE A 404 -68.97 -43.58 19.33
CA ILE A 404 -68.45 -44.37 18.23
C ILE A 404 -68.52 -43.52 16.94
N GLN A 405 -67.50 -43.65 16.08
CA GLN A 405 -67.52 -43.62 14.60
C GLN A 405 -66.37 -42.77 14.02
N LEU A 406 -65.31 -43.42 13.52
CA LEU A 406 -65.12 -43.71 12.10
C LEU A 406 -63.66 -44.14 11.87
N ILE A 407 -63.53 -45.36 11.40
CA ILE A 407 -62.31 -46.14 11.22
C ILE A 407 -61.88 -46.07 9.75
N ASN A 408 -60.56 -46.09 9.55
CA ASN A 408 -59.82 -46.57 8.37
C ASN A 408 -59.65 -45.67 7.15
N SER A 409 -58.43 -45.14 7.06
CA SER A 409 -57.45 -45.46 6.01
C SER A 409 -57.97 -45.61 4.58
N LEU A 410 -57.85 -44.54 3.78
CA LEU A 410 -57.53 -44.63 2.37
C LEU A 410 -56.84 -43.34 1.89
N ASN A 411 -55.71 -43.54 1.21
CA ASN A 411 -55.07 -42.68 0.20
C ASN A 411 -54.32 -41.40 0.58
N GLN A 412 -53.00 -41.50 0.33
CA GLN A 412 -52.22 -40.70 -0.61
C GLN A 412 -52.84 -39.43 -1.23
N GLN A 413 -51.91 -38.48 -1.42
CA GLN A 413 -51.83 -37.42 -2.43
C GLN A 413 -52.41 -36.03 -2.09
N ASP A 414 -51.50 -35.07 -2.26
CA ASP A 414 -51.69 -33.70 -2.71
C ASP A 414 -52.53 -32.74 -1.86
N LEU A 415 -51.84 -31.73 -1.32
CA LEU A 415 -52.03 -30.28 -1.54
C LEU A 415 -51.33 -29.54 -0.39
N LYS A 416 -50.24 -28.82 -0.66
CA LYS A 416 -50.21 -27.39 -1.01
C LYS A 416 -50.83 -26.45 0.03
N GLU A 417 -49.91 -25.63 0.53
CA GLU A 417 -49.99 -24.18 0.64
C GLU A 417 -50.75 -23.52 1.81
N LYS A 418 -49.98 -22.60 2.44
CA LYS A 418 -50.36 -21.43 3.23
C LYS A 418 -50.91 -21.70 4.64
N SER A 419 -50.08 -21.45 5.64
CA SER A 419 -49.91 -20.10 6.22
C SER A 419 -49.26 -20.14 7.61
N LYS A 420 -48.67 -18.99 7.97
CA LYS A 420 -48.17 -18.55 9.29
C LYS A 420 -46.81 -19.09 9.72
N SER A 421 -45.87 -18.30 10.23
CA SER A 421 -45.63 -16.86 10.38
C SER A 421 -44.34 -16.81 11.19
N SER A 422 -43.23 -16.38 10.60
CA SER A 422 -41.97 -16.18 11.33
C SER A 422 -42.02 -14.82 12.02
N LYS A 423 -41.83 -14.84 13.33
CA LYS A 423 -41.52 -13.67 14.17
C LYS A 423 -40.02 -13.62 14.41
N ASN A 424 -39.52 -12.39 14.34
CA ASN A 424 -38.34 -11.82 14.99
C ASN A 424 -36.95 -12.13 14.41
N ASP A 425 -36.44 -11.17 13.64
CA ASP A 425 -35.03 -10.74 13.68
C ASP A 425 -35.00 -9.21 13.54
N LYS A 426 -35.00 -8.51 14.68
CA LYS A 426 -34.94 -7.04 14.79
C LYS A 426 -33.59 -6.41 15.22
N PRO A 427 -32.38 -7.03 15.13
CA PRO A 427 -31.17 -6.35 15.61
C PRO A 427 -30.31 -5.64 14.54
N LYS A 428 -30.62 -5.72 13.23
CA LYS A 428 -29.69 -5.21 12.19
C LYS A 428 -29.86 -3.73 11.82
N GLU A 429 -31.03 -3.15 12.02
CA GLU A 429 -31.32 -1.75 11.65
C GLU A 429 -30.70 -0.75 12.65
N GLU A 430 -30.60 -1.13 13.92
CA GLU A 430 -29.99 -0.32 14.98
C GLU A 430 -28.46 -0.23 14.82
N GLN A 431 -27.81 -1.32 14.38
CA GLN A 431 -26.37 -1.35 14.11
C GLN A 431 -25.97 -0.54 12.86
N LEU A 432 -26.86 -0.46 11.86
CA LEU A 432 -26.64 0.31 10.64
C LEU A 432 -26.77 1.82 10.89
N ASN A 433 -27.75 2.24 11.70
CA ASN A 433 -27.89 3.64 12.13
C ASN A 433 -26.74 4.10 13.05
N LEU A 434 -26.20 3.21 13.88
CA LEU A 434 -24.97 3.45 14.66
C LEU A 434 -23.74 3.70 13.79
N TYR A 435 -23.68 3.09 12.60
CA TYR A 435 -22.55 3.21 11.68
C TYR A 435 -22.64 4.47 10.80
N LEU A 436 -23.85 4.82 10.35
CA LEU A 436 -24.08 6.00 9.49
C LEU A 436 -23.94 7.33 10.24
N ASN A 437 -24.29 7.37 11.54
CA ASN A 437 -24.04 8.53 12.40
C ASN A 437 -22.54 8.80 12.66
N LYS A 438 -21.64 7.88 12.28
CA LYS A 438 -20.22 7.96 12.58
C LYS A 438 -19.37 8.60 11.49
N ILE A 439 -19.90 8.78 10.26
CA ILE A 439 -19.05 9.08 9.08
C ILE A 439 -19.26 10.51 8.53
N PHE A 440 -20.35 11.20 8.86
CA PHE A 440 -20.52 12.62 8.50
C PHE A 440 -21.26 13.38 9.59
N THR A 441 -20.57 13.67 10.70
CA THR A 441 -21.07 14.66 11.65
C THR A 441 -20.88 16.04 11.04
N VAL A 442 -21.97 16.60 10.50
CA VAL A 442 -22.04 18.04 10.22
C VAL A 442 -21.76 18.75 11.55
N LEU A 443 -20.68 19.52 11.62
CA LEU A 443 -20.34 20.34 12.78
C LEU A 443 -21.57 21.14 13.22
N SER A 444 -22.03 20.89 14.45
CA SER A 444 -23.16 21.64 14.98
C SER A 444 -22.78 23.12 15.09
N GLY A 445 -23.77 24.01 14.95
CA GLY A 445 -23.55 25.45 15.03
C GLY A 445 -22.88 25.88 16.34
N GLU A 446 -23.19 25.17 17.44
CA GLU A 446 -22.62 25.41 18.77
C GLU A 446 -21.14 25.05 18.84
N ILE A 447 -20.75 23.88 18.32
CA ILE A 447 -19.35 23.43 18.27
C ILE A 447 -18.51 24.41 17.45
N ARG A 448 -19.03 24.88 16.31
CA ARG A 448 -18.36 25.88 15.48
C ARG A 448 -18.13 27.20 16.23
N GLN A 449 -19.11 27.65 17.01
CA GLN A 449 -18.95 28.87 17.83
C GLN A 449 -17.92 28.67 18.95
N LYS A 450 -17.91 27.50 19.61
CA LYS A 450 -16.89 27.18 20.62
C LYS A 450 -15.47 27.19 20.05
N ILE A 451 -15.24 26.58 18.89
CA ILE A 451 -13.92 26.61 18.21
C ILE A 451 -13.49 28.04 17.90
N LEU A 452 -14.41 28.89 17.42
CA LEU A 452 -14.11 30.30 17.13
C LEU A 452 -13.76 31.11 18.38
N GLN A 453 -14.34 30.76 19.52
CA GLN A 453 -14.09 31.40 20.82
C GLN A 453 -12.79 30.92 21.49
N LEU A 454 -12.18 29.83 21.04
CA LEU A 454 -10.88 29.38 21.55
C LEU A 454 -9.80 30.44 21.23
N ASN A 455 -9.07 30.85 22.27
CA ASN A 455 -7.93 31.77 22.18
C ASN A 455 -6.65 31.07 21.66
N ILE A 456 -6.73 30.49 20.47
CA ILE A 456 -5.62 29.82 19.77
C ILE A 456 -5.45 30.41 18.37
N SER A 457 -4.35 30.08 17.70
CA SER A 457 -4.07 30.60 16.35
C SER A 457 -5.06 30.07 15.31
N GLU A 458 -5.29 30.83 14.22
CA GLU A 458 -6.19 30.39 13.14
C GLU A 458 -5.70 29.11 12.43
N GLU A 459 -4.38 28.87 12.38
CA GLU A 459 -3.80 27.64 11.84
C GLU A 459 -4.19 26.42 12.69
N GLU A 460 -4.12 26.53 14.02
CA GLU A 460 -4.54 25.47 14.94
C GLU A 460 -6.06 25.24 14.88
N LYS A 461 -6.87 26.30 14.76
CA LYS A 461 -8.33 26.16 14.55
C LYS A 461 -8.64 25.36 13.30
N ASN A 462 -7.93 25.59 12.19
CA ASN A 462 -8.13 24.85 10.95
C ASN A 462 -7.74 23.37 11.10
N SER A 463 -6.63 23.08 11.79
CA SER A 463 -6.23 21.69 12.08
C SER A 463 -7.27 20.95 12.93
N ILE A 464 -7.84 21.61 13.94
CA ILE A 464 -8.91 21.06 14.78
C ILE A 464 -10.18 20.78 13.94
N LEU A 465 -10.52 21.69 13.03
CA LEU A 465 -11.67 21.50 12.14
C LEU A 465 -11.50 20.29 11.21
N GLU A 466 -10.28 20.01 10.73
CA GLU A 466 -9.98 18.83 9.92
C GLU A 466 -10.13 17.53 10.72
N GLU A 467 -9.67 17.51 11.99
CA GLU A 467 -9.82 16.34 12.87
C GLU A 467 -11.29 16.07 13.24
N PHE A 468 -12.09 17.13 13.44
CA PHE A 468 -13.47 17.01 13.92
C PHE A 468 -14.41 16.31 12.93
N VAL A 469 -14.09 16.32 11.63
CA VAL A 469 -14.85 15.61 10.59
C VAL A 469 -14.97 14.10 10.89
N TYR A 470 -14.02 13.55 11.64
CA TYR A 470 -13.94 12.12 11.95
C TYR A 470 -14.49 11.75 13.33
N LEU A 471 -14.99 12.72 14.11
CA LEU A 471 -15.44 12.53 15.49
C LEU A 471 -16.96 12.61 15.61
N THR A 472 -17.56 11.81 16.50
CA THR A 472 -18.99 11.95 16.84
C THR A 472 -19.24 13.26 17.61
N GLU A 473 -20.47 13.77 17.64
CA GLU A 473 -20.80 15.03 18.34
C GLU A 473 -20.40 14.98 19.83
N GLU A 474 -20.61 13.84 20.50
CA GLU A 474 -20.16 13.62 21.89
C GLU A 474 -18.64 13.69 22.03
N GLN A 475 -17.89 13.13 21.06
CA GLN A 475 -16.44 13.17 21.05
C GLN A 475 -15.92 14.58 20.76
N GLN A 476 -16.56 15.32 19.85
CA GLN A 476 -16.25 16.71 19.54
C GLN A 476 -16.47 17.59 20.79
N GLN A 477 -17.57 17.38 21.51
CA GLN A 477 -17.87 18.11 22.76
C GLN A 477 -16.79 17.84 23.82
N LYS A 478 -16.43 16.56 24.02
CA LYS A 478 -15.40 16.16 24.98
C LYS A 478 -14.01 16.73 24.62
N TYR A 479 -13.64 16.68 23.34
CA TYR A 479 -12.38 17.26 22.86
C TYR A 479 -12.34 18.78 23.08
N LEU A 480 -13.45 19.48 22.83
CA LEU A 480 -13.55 20.91 23.12
C LEU A 480 -13.44 21.22 24.61
N GLU A 481 -14.07 20.44 25.48
CA GLU A 481 -13.94 20.61 26.93
C GLU A 481 -12.50 20.41 27.41
N GLU A 482 -11.77 19.44 26.83
CA GLU A 482 -10.35 19.24 27.08
C GLU A 482 -9.52 20.44 26.60
N LEU A 483 -9.76 20.95 25.39
CA LEU A 483 -9.10 22.17 24.88
C LEU A 483 -9.42 23.41 25.72
N GLU A 484 -10.66 23.61 26.11
CA GLU A 484 -11.07 24.71 27.00
C GLU A 484 -10.40 24.58 28.37
N SER A 485 -10.22 23.35 28.88
CA SER A 485 -9.51 23.11 30.13
C SER A 485 -8.02 23.41 30.05
N LEU A 486 -7.40 23.18 28.89
CA LEU A 486 -6.01 23.54 28.58
C LEU A 486 -5.85 25.05 28.38
N ASN A 487 -6.87 25.70 27.82
CA ASN A 487 -6.89 27.14 27.56
C ASN A 487 -7.34 27.97 28.77
N LYS A 488 -7.79 27.34 29.87
CA LYS A 488 -7.95 28.04 31.14
C LYS A 488 -6.58 28.55 31.55
N GLU A 489 -6.47 29.87 31.68
CA GLU A 489 -5.24 30.58 32.03
C GLU A 489 -4.42 29.76 33.02
N ILE A 490 -3.22 29.38 32.59
CA ILE A 490 -2.18 28.83 33.46
C ILE A 490 -2.16 29.73 34.66
N SER A 491 -2.48 29.16 35.83
CA SER A 491 -2.58 29.94 37.05
C SER A 491 -1.32 30.79 37.13
N SER A 492 -1.47 32.11 37.11
CA SER A 492 -0.35 33.06 37.10
C SER A 492 0.66 32.76 38.21
N ASN A 493 0.17 32.16 39.31
CA ASN A 493 0.94 31.61 40.40
C ASN A 493 2.03 30.59 39.99
N PHE A 494 1.79 29.73 38.99
CA PHE A 494 2.76 28.74 38.52
C PHE A 494 3.91 29.36 37.73
N ILE A 495 3.58 30.28 36.81
CA ILE A 495 4.59 31.03 36.05
C ILE A 495 5.44 31.86 37.02
N GLU A 496 4.81 32.52 37.99
CA GLU A 496 5.52 33.28 39.01
C GLU A 496 6.44 32.40 39.87
N LYS A 497 6.00 31.19 40.23
CA LYS A 497 6.81 30.22 40.98
C LYS A 497 8.03 29.74 40.18
N VAL A 498 7.88 29.46 38.88
CA VAL A 498 9.00 29.10 38.00
C VAL A 498 9.95 30.29 37.81
N MET A 499 9.44 31.50 37.62
CA MET A 499 10.27 32.70 37.45
C MET A 499 11.08 33.04 38.71
N LYS A 500 10.53 32.78 39.91
CA LYS A 500 11.20 32.96 41.21
C LYS A 500 12.19 31.86 41.58
N SER A 501 12.23 30.74 40.87
CA SER A 501 13.20 29.66 41.14
C SER A 501 14.64 30.06 40.81
N ASP A 502 15.62 29.35 41.36
CA ASP A 502 17.06 29.58 41.11
C ASP A 502 17.55 28.99 39.78
N LEU A 503 16.65 28.44 38.95
CA LEU A 503 16.96 27.87 37.64
C LEU A 503 17.51 28.94 36.68
N ASN A 504 18.34 28.51 35.73
CA ASN A 504 18.81 29.39 34.67
C ASN A 504 17.65 29.81 33.75
N GLU A 505 17.82 30.93 33.03
CA GLU A 505 16.77 31.52 32.20
C GLU A 505 16.30 30.61 31.05
N LYS A 506 17.20 29.77 30.53
CA LYS A 506 16.88 28.83 29.45
C LYS A 506 15.94 27.73 29.94
N ASP A 507 16.19 27.18 31.12
CA ASP A 507 15.38 26.13 31.73
C ASP A 507 14.03 26.68 32.21
N LYS A 508 14.01 27.91 32.74
CA LYS A 508 12.76 28.63 33.05
C LYS A 508 11.85 28.74 31.82
N ASN A 509 12.40 29.22 30.71
CA ASN A 509 11.65 29.36 29.46
C ASN A 509 11.17 28.01 28.91
N TYR A 510 11.99 26.97 29.01
CA TYR A 510 11.58 25.62 28.61
C TYR A 510 10.42 25.10 29.48
N ILE A 511 10.55 25.20 30.80
CA ILE A 511 9.52 24.75 31.76
C ILE A 511 8.20 25.51 31.54
N ILE A 512 8.25 26.84 31.37
CA ILE A 512 7.06 27.65 31.10
C ILE A 512 6.39 27.19 29.80
N LYS A 513 7.18 26.98 28.74
CA LYS A 513 6.66 26.50 27.46
C LYS A 513 6.05 25.10 27.59
N THR A 514 6.63 24.21 28.39
CA THR A 514 6.09 22.86 28.61
C THR A 514 4.80 22.88 29.43
N ILE A 515 4.73 23.69 30.48
CA ILE A 515 3.54 23.85 31.35
C ILE A 515 2.35 24.38 30.54
N GLN A 516 2.59 25.24 29.54
CA GLN A 516 1.55 25.77 28.65
C GLN A 516 0.74 24.70 27.91
N TYR A 517 1.29 23.50 27.72
CA TYR A 517 0.62 22.40 27.01
C TYR A 517 0.13 21.29 27.95
N MET A 518 0.21 21.47 29.27
CA MET A 518 -0.23 20.47 30.26
C MET A 518 -1.58 20.86 30.88
N ASN A 519 -2.40 19.88 31.25
CA ASN A 519 -3.60 20.14 32.04
C ASN A 519 -3.25 20.61 33.47
N PRO A 520 -4.15 21.32 34.17
CA PRO A 520 -3.84 21.93 35.48
C PRO A 520 -3.37 20.97 36.57
N ASP A 521 -3.79 19.70 36.54
CA ASP A 521 -3.40 18.72 37.55
C ASP A 521 -2.02 18.13 37.23
N THR A 522 -1.74 17.85 35.96
CA THR A 522 -0.41 17.48 35.47
C THR A 522 0.60 18.62 35.67
N GLN A 523 0.19 19.88 35.50
CA GLN A 523 1.04 21.04 35.82
C GLN A 523 1.48 21.01 37.29
N LYS A 524 0.58 20.68 38.23
CA LYS A 524 0.93 20.57 39.66
C LYS A 524 1.91 19.42 39.90
N GLU A 525 1.66 18.24 39.35
CA GLU A 525 2.55 17.09 39.50
C GLU A 525 3.94 17.34 38.90
N PHE A 526 3.99 17.94 37.71
CA PHE A 526 5.23 18.28 37.04
C PHE A 526 6.06 19.30 37.83
N LEU A 527 5.42 20.37 38.32
CA LEU A 527 6.10 21.36 39.16
C LEU A 527 6.51 20.79 40.51
N HIS A 528 5.70 19.90 41.09
CA HIS A 528 6.05 19.19 42.30
C HIS A 528 7.29 18.33 42.09
N TYR A 529 7.38 17.60 40.98
CA TYR A 529 8.56 16.80 40.61
C TYR A 529 9.82 17.66 40.45
N ILE A 530 9.72 18.78 39.73
CA ILE A 530 10.85 19.70 39.51
C ILE A 530 11.32 20.34 40.82
N PHE A 531 10.40 20.78 41.68
CA PHE A 531 10.78 21.51 42.90
C PHE A 531 10.97 20.63 44.14
N GLN A 532 10.56 19.36 44.15
CA GLN A 532 10.88 18.43 45.24
C GLN A 532 12.26 17.80 45.10
N THR A 533 12.82 17.76 43.89
CA THR A 533 14.14 17.16 43.67
C THR A 533 15.28 18.02 44.21
N ASP A 534 15.04 19.30 44.50
CA ASP A 534 16.01 20.22 45.09
C ASP A 534 16.32 19.96 46.58
N ASP A 535 15.49 19.21 47.31
CA ASP A 535 15.79 18.79 48.69
C ASP A 535 16.77 17.59 48.75
N ILE A 536 17.14 17.02 47.60
CA ILE A 536 18.16 15.98 47.52
C ILE A 536 19.51 16.68 47.29
N GLN A 537 20.11 17.16 48.39
CA GLN A 537 21.43 17.79 48.32
C GLN A 537 22.45 16.89 47.60
N PRO A 538 23.23 17.44 46.64
CA PRO A 538 24.30 16.71 46.01
C PRO A 538 25.38 16.36 47.06
N LYS A 539 25.72 15.07 47.14
CA LYS A 539 26.90 14.58 47.87
C LYS A 539 28.17 14.79 47.07
#